data_AF-A0A7Z6T4A0-F1
#
_entry.id   AF-A0A7Z6T4A0-F1
#
_cell.length_a   1.000
_cell.length_b   1.000
_cell.length_c   1.000
_cell.angle_alpha   90.00
_cell.angle_beta   90.00
_cell.angle_gamma   90.00
#
_symmetry.space_group_name_H-M   'P 1'
#
loop_
_entity.id
_entity.type
_entity.pdbx_description
1 polymer ?
#
loop_
_entity_poly.entity_id
_entity_poly.type
_entity_poly.pdbx_seq_one_letter_code
_entity_poly.pdbx_strand_id
1 'polypeptide(L)'
;MPFSVEAEIPPEWECKACGAQALLVDGDGPEEKKGKPARTHWDMLMERRTREELEEVLAERLAVLRSGAMNIAVHPRDSRKSA
;
A
#
# COMPACT_ATOMS: atom_id res chain seq x y z
N MET A 1 -5.34 11.73 -27.93
CA MET A 1 -5.11 10.57 -28.82
C MET A 1 -6.15 10.65 -29.92
N PRO A 2 -5.77 10.71 -31.21
CA PRO A 2 -6.74 10.64 -32.30
C PRO A 2 -7.25 9.20 -32.45
N PHE A 3 -8.56 9.01 -32.42
CA PHE A 3 -9.24 7.76 -32.73
C PHE A 3 -9.91 7.86 -34.11
N SER A 4 -10.17 6.72 -34.75
CA SER A 4 -10.98 6.68 -35.97
C SER A 4 -12.42 7.11 -35.67
N VAL A 5 -13.09 7.72 -36.64
CA VAL A 5 -14.50 8.14 -36.52
C VAL A 5 -15.46 6.96 -36.36
N GLU A 6 -15.06 5.77 -36.82
CA GLU A 6 -15.85 4.53 -36.70
C GLU A 6 -15.50 3.73 -35.45
N ALA A 7 -14.47 4.14 -34.69
CA ALA A 7 -14.00 3.40 -33.54
C ALA A 7 -14.77 3.79 -32.27
N GLU A 8 -15.14 2.78 -31.50
CA GLU A 8 -15.62 2.99 -30.14
C GLU A 8 -14.47 3.45 -29.24
N ILE A 9 -14.68 4.54 -28.51
CA ILE A 9 -13.65 5.16 -27.66
C ILE A 9 -13.61 4.40 -26.32
N PRO A 10 -12.44 3.87 -25.91
CA PRO A 10 -12.34 3.16 -24.65
C PRO A 10 -12.49 4.11 -23.45
N PRO A 11 -13.01 3.64 -22.30
CA PRO A 11 -13.15 4.44 -21.09
C PRO A 11 -11.80 4.80 -20.44
N GLU A 12 -10.76 4.00 -20.71
CA GLU A 12 -9.40 4.25 -20.24
C GLU A 12 -8.35 3.81 -21.27
N TRP A 13 -7.20 4.49 -21.30
CA TRP A 13 -6.06 4.14 -22.15
C TRP A 13 -4.75 4.66 -21.56
N GLU A 14 -3.62 4.14 -22.03
CA GLU A 14 -2.30 4.67 -21.64
C GLU A 14 -2.03 6.01 -22.33
N CYS A 15 -1.75 7.05 -21.53
CA CYS A 15 -1.42 8.37 -22.04
C CYS A 15 -0.04 8.37 -22.70
N LYS A 16 0.03 8.63 -24.01
CA LYS A 16 1.30 8.73 -24.73
C LYS A 16 2.26 9.81 -24.22
N ALA A 17 1.78 10.84 -23.53
CA ALA A 17 2.62 11.94 -23.06
C ALA A 17 3.28 11.66 -21.69
N CYS A 18 2.60 10.96 -20.78
CA CYS A 18 3.07 10.74 -19.40
C CYS A 18 3.10 9.27 -18.96
N GLY A 19 2.59 8.33 -19.76
CA GLY A 19 2.52 6.90 -19.44
C GLY A 19 1.47 6.53 -18.39
N ALA A 20 0.77 7.50 -17.80
CA ALA A 20 -0.30 7.23 -16.83
C ALA A 20 -1.58 6.76 -17.53
N GLN A 21 -2.45 6.08 -16.77
CA GLN A 21 -3.79 5.72 -17.22
C GLN A 21 -4.64 6.99 -17.36
N ALA A 22 -5.07 7.29 -18.59
CA ALA A 22 -5.98 8.37 -18.91
C ALA A 22 -7.42 7.86 -18.86
N LEU A 23 -8.33 8.69 -18.36
CA LEU A 23 -9.76 8.42 -18.27
C LEU A 23 -10.50 9.25 -19.32
N LEU A 24 -11.57 8.69 -19.87
CA LEU A 24 -12.49 9.41 -20.75
C LEU A 24 -13.23 10.50 -19.94
N VAL A 25 -13.21 11.75 -20.45
CA VAL A 25 -13.74 12.92 -19.72
C VAL A 25 -15.26 12.97 -19.73
N ASP A 26 -15.88 12.63 -20.86
CA ASP A 26 -17.33 12.80 -21.10
C ASP A 26 -18.09 11.45 -21.15
N GLY A 27 -17.52 10.38 -20.57
CA GLY A 27 -18.10 9.04 -20.58
C GLY A 27 -18.34 8.48 -19.17
N ASP A 28 -19.13 7.41 -19.10
CA ASP A 28 -19.19 6.59 -17.89
C ASP A 28 -17.80 6.03 -17.58
N GLY A 29 -17.34 6.24 -16.34
CA GLY A 29 -16.04 5.77 -15.90
C GLY A 29 -15.93 4.24 -15.97
N PRO A 30 -14.72 3.68 -16.08
CA PRO A 30 -14.55 2.23 -16.11
C PRO A 30 -15.16 1.59 -14.86
N GLU A 31 -15.86 0.48 -15.05
CA GLU A 31 -16.44 -0.28 -13.94
C GLU A 31 -15.33 -0.72 -12.98
N GLU A 32 -15.42 -0.32 -11.70
CA GLU A 32 -14.39 -0.60 -10.71
C GLU A 32 -14.34 -2.10 -10.39
N LYS A 33 -13.51 -2.82 -11.15
CA LYS A 33 -13.24 -4.23 -10.88
C LYS A 33 -12.39 -4.29 -9.62
N LYS A 34 -13.00 -4.74 -8.51
CA LYS A 34 -12.27 -5.04 -7.28
C LYS A 34 -11.19 -6.08 -7.58
N GLY A 35 -9.96 -5.60 -7.78
CA GLY A 35 -8.79 -6.44 -7.95
C GLY A 35 -8.59 -7.30 -6.71
N LYS A 36 -8.07 -8.51 -6.89
CA LYS A 36 -7.63 -9.30 -5.74
C LYS A 36 -6.53 -8.51 -5.02
N PRO A 37 -6.63 -8.32 -3.69
CA PRO A 37 -5.57 -7.63 -2.97
C PRO A 37 -4.26 -8.37 -3.18
N ALA A 38 -3.20 -7.63 -3.49
CA ALA A 38 -1.87 -8.18 -3.55
C ALA A 38 -1.49 -8.77 -2.18
N ARG A 39 -0.77 -9.89 -2.18
CA ARG A 39 -0.24 -10.45 -0.93
C ARG A 39 0.68 -9.43 -0.27
N THR A 40 0.40 -9.15 0.99
CA THR A 40 1.21 -8.26 1.82
C THR A 40 2.31 -9.06 2.52
N HIS A 41 3.33 -8.37 3.05
CA HIS A 41 4.33 -9.02 3.89
C HIS A 41 3.70 -9.64 5.16
N TRP A 42 2.60 -9.05 5.66
CA TRP A 42 1.83 -9.62 6.77
C TRP A 42 1.21 -10.96 6.41
N ASP A 43 0.61 -11.08 5.23
CA ASP A 43 0.02 -12.35 4.76
C ASP A 43 1.10 -13.44 4.69
N MET A 44 2.26 -13.10 4.12
CA MET A 44 3.40 -14.01 4.06
C MET A 44 3.93 -14.38 5.46
N LEU A 45 3.86 -13.47 6.43
CA LEU A 45 4.24 -13.75 7.83
C LEU A 45 3.27 -14.74 8.47
N MET A 46 1.98 -14.52 8.30
CA MET A 46 0.92 -15.39 8.82
C MET A 46 0.91 -16.78 8.15
N GLU A 47 1.48 -16.92 6.95
CA GLU A 47 1.69 -18.23 6.31
C GLU A 47 2.73 -19.10 7.06
N ARG A 48 3.62 -18.52 7.88
CA ARG A 48 4.76 -19.21 8.52
C ARG A 48 4.87 -19.02 10.04
N ARG A 49 4.02 -18.19 10.63
CA ARG A 49 3.99 -17.90 12.07
C ARG A 49 2.56 -17.88 12.59
N THR A 50 2.39 -18.35 13.81
CA THR A 50 1.12 -18.18 14.52
C THR A 50 1.11 -16.86 15.27
N ARG A 51 -0.08 -16.45 15.74
CA ARG A 51 -0.22 -15.22 16.51
C ARG A 51 0.53 -15.30 17.84
N GLU A 52 0.50 -16.47 18.49
CA GLU A 52 1.14 -16.72 19.78
C GLU A 52 2.67 -16.57 19.69
N GLU A 53 3.30 -17.10 18.63
CA GLU A 53 4.73 -16.93 18.39
C GLU A 53 5.11 -15.45 18.18
N LEU A 54 4.24 -14.68 17.50
CA LEU A 54 4.46 -13.25 17.30
C LEU A 54 4.29 -12.45 18.60
N GLU A 55 3.38 -12.86 19.48
CA GLU A 55 3.19 -12.27 20.81
C GLU A 55 4.41 -12.52 21.71
N GLU A 56 5.00 -13.71 21.66
CA GLU A 56 6.24 -14.03 22.38
C GLU A 56 7.41 -13.14 21.90
N VAL A 57 7.64 -13.06 20.58
CA VAL A 57 8.68 -12.19 20.01
C VAL A 57 8.45 -10.72 20.38
N LEU A 58 7.19 -10.27 20.38
CA LEU A 58 6.85 -8.92 20.80
C LEU A 58 7.20 -8.69 22.28
N ALA A 59 6.87 -9.65 23.16
CA ALA A 59 7.17 -9.56 24.59
C ALA A 59 8.68 -9.48 24.85
N GLU A 60 9.48 -10.28 24.15
CA GLU A 60 10.95 -10.22 24.20
C GLU A 60 11.47 -8.83 23.81
N ARG A 61 11.00 -8.27 22.69
CA ARG A 61 11.43 -6.95 22.21
C ARG A 61 11.02 -5.84 23.16
N LEU A 62 9.82 -5.92 23.73
CA LEU A 62 9.36 -4.98 24.73
C LEU A 62 10.19 -5.07 26.03
N ALA A 63 10.64 -6.27 26.42
CA ALA A 63 11.52 -6.42 27.58
C ALA A 63 12.87 -5.74 27.35
N VAL A 64 13.47 -5.90 26.16
CA VAL A 64 14.72 -5.20 25.77
C VAL A 64 14.53 -3.69 25.70
N LEU A 65 13.38 -3.22 25.22
CA LEU A 65 13.04 -1.80 25.18
C LEU A 65 12.92 -1.23 26.60
N ARG A 66 12.22 -1.92 27.50
CA ARG A 66 12.03 -1.50 28.90
C ARG A 66 13.31 -1.57 29.72
N SER A 67 14.23 -2.48 29.42
CA SER A 67 15.52 -2.58 30.11
C SER A 67 16.49 -1.45 29.74
N GLY A 68 16.15 -0.62 28.75
CA GLY A 68 17.01 0.47 28.26
C GLY A 68 18.20 -0.02 27.44
N ALA A 69 18.27 -1.32 27.13
CA ALA A 69 19.33 -1.90 26.30
C ALA A 69 19.08 -1.68 24.79
N MET A 70 17.90 -1.18 24.42
CA MET A 70 17.55 -0.90 23.03
C MET A 70 18.07 0.48 22.62
N ASN A 71 19.09 0.51 21.76
CA ASN A 71 19.50 1.73 21.05
C ASN A 71 18.45 2.07 19.98
N ILE A 72 17.32 2.63 20.41
CA ILE A 72 16.33 3.19 19.51
C ILE A 72 16.93 4.50 19.01
N ALA A 73 17.46 4.49 17.78
CA ALA A 73 17.54 5.72 17.02
C ALA A 73 16.10 6.25 16.92
N VAL A 74 15.76 7.23 17.76
CA VAL A 74 14.44 7.85 17.78
C VAL A 74 14.12 8.27 16.36
N HIS A 75 13.20 7.55 15.72
CA HIS A 75 12.78 7.89 14.37
C HIS A 75 12.17 9.30 14.47
N PRO A 76 12.53 10.28 13.61
CA PRO A 76 12.20 11.71 13.80
C PRO A 76 10.71 12.09 13.88
N ARG A 77 9.79 11.12 13.85
CA ARG A 77 8.35 11.33 13.83
C ARG A 77 7.76 11.66 15.20
N ASP A 78 8.49 11.44 16.30
CA ASP A 78 8.05 11.77 17.67
C ASP A 78 8.19 13.24 18.07
N SER A 79 8.76 14.11 17.23
CA SER A 79 8.93 15.55 17.56
C SER A 79 7.71 16.42 17.25
N ARG A 80 6.54 15.85 16.94
CA ARG A 80 5.34 16.63 16.59
C ARG A 80 4.30 16.67 17.72
N LYS A 81 4.39 17.75 18.50
CA LYS A 81 3.36 18.43 19.32
C LYS A 81 3.03 17.86 20.71
N SER A 82 3.48 18.57 21.74
CA SER A 82 2.56 19.08 22.76
C SER A 82 2.54 20.60 22.66
N ALA A 83 1.35 21.13 22.44
CA ALA A 83 0.99 22.54 22.56
C ALA A 83 0.25 22.72 23.89
#